data_AF-A0A2N1V8T9-F1
#
_entry.id   AF-A0A2N1V8T9-F1
#
_cell.length_a   1.000
_cell.length_b   1.000
_cell.length_c   1.000
_cell.angle_alpha   90.00
_cell.angle_beta   90.00
_cell.angle_gamma   90.00
#
_symmetry.space_group_name_H-M   'P 1'
#
loop_
_entity.id
_entity.type
_entity.pdbx_description
1 polymer ?
#
loop_
_entity_poly.entity_id
_entity_poly.type
_entity_poly.pdbx_seq_one_letter_code
_entity_poly.pdbx_strand_id
1 'polypeptide(L)'
;MNIIKKLSLLTALVAVMFAFNACEEDTVTPTVDTPSAPIGLEATSINSTTVHIRWKDASDIDKTMLKDYTVTYYPSNTSATDAPMMPATESGVAFEITDLDSTKEYTFEVVTNYDNGESSSKSTIKWAPAMRFTQVAANTIKLYASNVSGQGSGLKLAEYDDTFNEYSPKILFVGEIADWNLGLNTKDSKVKFGSASLLDYVGASTATQSADVSIAVPATSLNDVFDSQKLDNKNFSQDVHDLTNTTSSVVVYVRTTENDGVHYAKVFLKNVNGSFLQGAAGSQYVEIQISYQVNAGFPYAKK
;
A
#
# COMPACT_ATOMS: atom_id res chain seq x y z
N MET A 1 -78.17 -35.81 -72.92
CA MET A 1 -79.42 -35.93 -72.14
C MET A 1 -79.12 -36.85 -70.96
N ASN A 2 -78.54 -36.33 -69.88
CA ASN A 2 -79.18 -35.93 -68.61
C ASN A 2 -78.57 -36.84 -67.50
N ILE A 3 -78.25 -36.47 -66.26
CA ILE A 3 -78.32 -35.26 -65.44
C ILE A 3 -77.37 -35.47 -64.23
N ILE A 4 -76.67 -34.40 -63.87
CA ILE A 4 -76.08 -33.93 -62.58
C ILE A 4 -76.49 -34.66 -61.27
N LYS A 5 -75.53 -34.84 -60.32
CA LYS A 5 -75.48 -34.34 -58.90
C LYS A 5 -74.30 -35.00 -58.13
N LYS A 6 -73.28 -34.23 -57.68
CA LYS A 6 -73.04 -33.70 -56.29
C LYS A 6 -72.92 -34.84 -55.24
N LEU A 7 -72.01 -34.92 -54.27
CA LEU A 7 -71.05 -34.02 -53.60
C LEU A 7 -70.43 -34.87 -52.46
N SER A 8 -69.20 -34.56 -52.02
CA SER A 8 -68.74 -34.61 -50.59
C SER A 8 -67.53 -35.49 -50.22
N LEU A 9 -66.48 -34.77 -49.78
CA LEU A 9 -65.47 -35.03 -48.73
C LEU A 9 -64.45 -36.17 -48.94
N LEU A 10 -63.17 -35.83 -49.17
CA LEU A 10 -62.09 -35.69 -48.16
C LEU A 10 -61.69 -37.09 -47.61
N THR A 11 -60.46 -37.60 -47.79
CA THR A 11 -59.29 -37.24 -46.95
C THR A 11 -58.04 -38.06 -47.39
N ALA A 12 -56.88 -37.38 -47.43
CA ALA A 12 -55.50 -37.80 -47.12
C ALA A 12 -54.60 -38.67 -48.05
N LEU A 13 -53.31 -38.32 -47.94
CA LEU A 13 -52.06 -39.07 -48.22
C LEU A 13 -51.61 -39.10 -49.70
N VAL A 14 -50.38 -38.76 -50.12
CA VAL A 14 -49.04 -38.70 -49.51
C VAL A 14 -48.21 -37.69 -50.33
N ALA A 15 -47.51 -36.74 -49.69
CA ALA A 15 -46.43 -35.99 -50.33
C ALA A 15 -45.12 -36.31 -49.58
N VAL A 16 -44.32 -37.21 -50.15
CA VAL A 16 -42.92 -37.41 -49.76
C VAL A 16 -42.12 -36.26 -50.36
N MET A 17 -41.77 -35.27 -49.55
CA MET A 17 -40.70 -34.33 -49.87
C MET A 17 -39.49 -34.65 -48.99
N PHE A 18 -38.38 -34.88 -49.69
CA PHE A 18 -37.06 -35.15 -49.15
C PHE A 18 -36.62 -34.05 -48.17
N ALA A 19 -36.49 -34.40 -46.90
CA ALA A 19 -35.73 -33.60 -45.95
C ALA A 19 -34.24 -33.83 -46.22
N PHE A 20 -33.57 -32.80 -46.75
CA PHE A 20 -32.13 -32.68 -46.64
C PHE A 20 -31.80 -32.61 -45.14
N ASN A 21 -31.10 -33.61 -44.62
CA ASN A 21 -30.40 -33.50 -43.35
C ASN A 21 -29.25 -32.52 -43.57
N ALA A 22 -29.50 -31.22 -43.35
CA ALA A 22 -28.43 -30.34 -42.97
C ALA A 22 -27.98 -30.79 -41.57
N CYS A 23 -26.78 -31.35 -41.48
CA CYS A 23 -26.05 -31.38 -40.23
C CYS A 23 -25.89 -29.91 -39.81
N GLU A 24 -26.72 -29.44 -38.89
CA GLU A 24 -26.34 -28.35 -38.00
C GLU A 24 -25.16 -28.90 -37.20
N GLU A 25 -23.96 -28.70 -37.74
CA GLU A 25 -22.75 -28.76 -36.96
C GLU A 25 -22.90 -27.62 -35.95
N ASP A 26 -23.32 -28.00 -34.72
CA ASP A 26 -23.20 -27.15 -33.55
C ASP A 26 -21.73 -26.75 -33.49
N THR A 27 -21.45 -25.59 -34.09
CA THR A 27 -20.19 -24.90 -33.91
C THR A 27 -20.23 -24.46 -32.46
N VAL A 28 -19.72 -25.32 -31.59
CA VAL A 28 -19.22 -24.91 -30.29
C VAL A 28 -18.16 -23.87 -30.62
N THR A 29 -18.56 -22.60 -30.66
CA THR A 29 -17.63 -21.49 -30.58
C THR A 29 -16.78 -21.81 -29.37
N PRO A 30 -15.46 -22.01 -29.51
CA PRO A 30 -14.62 -22.25 -28.35
C PRO A 30 -14.92 -21.11 -27.39
N THR A 31 -15.40 -21.43 -26.18
CA THR A 31 -15.53 -20.44 -25.13
C THR A 31 -14.15 -19.89 -24.94
N VAL A 32 -13.96 -18.65 -25.38
CA VAL A 32 -12.71 -17.95 -25.19
C VAL A 32 -12.66 -17.68 -23.69
N ASP A 33 -11.82 -18.43 -22.97
CA ASP A 33 -11.72 -18.29 -21.52
C ASP A 33 -11.10 -16.92 -21.22
N THR A 34 -11.93 -15.98 -20.76
CA THR A 34 -11.48 -14.70 -20.25
C THR A 34 -10.63 -14.92 -18.99
N PRO A 35 -9.45 -14.28 -18.87
CA PRO A 35 -8.63 -14.43 -17.66
C PRO A 35 -9.31 -13.90 -16.40
N SER A 36 -8.99 -14.50 -15.27
CA SER A 36 -9.33 -13.95 -13.95
C SER A 36 -8.45 -12.75 -13.58
N ALA A 37 -9.01 -11.85 -12.77
CA ALA A 37 -8.33 -10.64 -12.35
C ALA A 37 -7.17 -10.93 -11.37
N PRO A 38 -6.10 -10.12 -11.36
CA PRO A 38 -5.04 -10.25 -10.37
C PRO A 38 -5.58 -10.15 -8.93
N ILE A 39 -5.03 -10.96 -8.04
CA ILE A 39 -5.44 -11.00 -6.63
C ILE A 39 -4.34 -10.44 -5.72
N GLY A 40 -4.70 -10.06 -4.50
CA GLY A 40 -3.73 -9.61 -3.49
C GLY A 40 -2.95 -8.36 -3.90
N LEU A 41 -3.60 -7.43 -4.61
CA LEU A 41 -3.01 -6.16 -4.98
C LEU A 41 -2.66 -5.36 -3.71
N GLU A 42 -1.40 -5.01 -3.58
CA GLU A 42 -0.83 -4.25 -2.46
C GLU A 42 0.08 -3.16 -3.00
N ALA A 43 0.33 -2.13 -2.18
CA ALA A 43 1.21 -1.04 -2.56
C ALA A 43 2.10 -0.57 -1.41
N THR A 44 3.20 0.09 -1.76
CA THR A 44 4.07 0.84 -0.84
C THR A 44 4.62 2.08 -1.54
N SER A 45 4.82 3.17 -0.79
CA SER A 45 5.50 4.35 -1.33
C SER A 45 7.00 4.11 -1.27
N ILE A 46 7.73 4.39 -2.35
CA ILE A 46 9.20 4.35 -2.34
C ILE A 46 9.76 5.71 -1.93
N ASN A 47 9.18 6.78 -2.49
CA ASN A 47 9.47 8.18 -2.18
C ASN A 47 8.25 9.06 -2.54
N SER A 48 8.44 10.39 -2.58
CA SER A 48 7.37 11.36 -2.82
C SER A 48 6.80 11.34 -4.23
N THR A 49 7.47 10.71 -5.20
CA THR A 49 7.04 10.64 -6.60
C THR A 49 6.92 9.21 -7.12
N THR A 50 7.16 8.22 -6.27
CA THR A 50 7.24 6.81 -6.69
C THR A 50 6.43 5.90 -5.77
N VAL A 51 5.57 5.10 -6.38
CA VAL A 51 4.79 4.04 -5.72
C VAL A 51 5.12 2.70 -6.36
N HIS A 52 5.34 1.69 -5.53
CA HIS A 52 5.56 0.32 -5.96
C HIS A 52 4.30 -0.48 -5.61
N ILE A 53 3.67 -1.06 -6.63
CA ILE A 53 2.54 -1.97 -6.48
C ILE A 53 2.96 -3.41 -6.76
N ARG A 54 2.30 -4.38 -6.12
CA ARG A 54 2.50 -5.80 -6.40
C ARG A 54 1.20 -6.56 -6.30
N TRP A 55 1.11 -7.70 -6.98
CA TRP A 55 -0.08 -8.55 -6.98
C TRP A 55 0.29 -10.03 -7.02
N LYS A 56 -0.69 -10.89 -7.28
CA LYS A 56 -0.51 -12.32 -7.56
C LYS A 56 -1.42 -12.70 -8.71
N ASP A 57 -1.03 -13.74 -9.42
CA ASP A 57 -1.92 -14.42 -10.35
C ASP A 57 -3.17 -14.90 -9.62
N ALA A 58 -4.31 -14.87 -10.31
CA ALA A 58 -5.44 -15.68 -9.87
C ALA A 58 -5.09 -17.17 -9.98
N SER A 59 -5.72 -18.00 -9.15
CA SER A 59 -5.40 -19.43 -9.05
C SER A 59 -5.78 -20.24 -10.30
N ASP A 60 -6.61 -19.67 -11.17
CA ASP A 60 -7.21 -20.24 -12.37
C ASP A 60 -6.62 -19.66 -13.66
N ILE A 61 -5.52 -18.90 -13.59
CA ILE A 61 -4.82 -18.40 -14.78
C ILE A 61 -4.21 -19.55 -15.58
N ASP A 62 -4.52 -19.61 -16.87
CA ASP A 62 -3.80 -20.41 -17.85
C ASP A 62 -2.50 -19.70 -18.26
N LYS A 63 -1.38 -20.20 -17.74
CA LYS A 63 -0.05 -19.65 -18.00
C LYS A 63 0.42 -19.79 -19.44
N THR A 64 -0.18 -20.67 -20.23
CA THR A 64 0.12 -20.81 -21.65
C THR A 64 -0.55 -19.74 -22.50
N MET A 65 -1.61 -19.12 -21.97
CA MET A 65 -2.34 -18.03 -22.62
C MET A 65 -1.99 -16.65 -22.06
N LEU A 66 -1.35 -16.58 -20.90
CA LEU A 66 -0.94 -15.32 -20.27
C LEU A 66 0.03 -14.54 -21.16
N LYS A 67 -0.42 -13.38 -21.65
CA LYS A 67 0.38 -12.45 -22.44
C LYS A 67 1.16 -11.49 -21.55
N ASP A 68 0.44 -10.68 -20.78
CA ASP A 68 1.00 -9.63 -19.92
C ASP A 68 -0.04 -9.13 -18.90
N TYR A 69 0.35 -8.13 -18.11
CA TYR A 69 -0.57 -7.31 -17.33
C TYR A 69 -0.60 -5.88 -17.87
N THR A 70 -1.77 -5.24 -17.83
CA THR A 70 -1.87 -3.78 -18.02
C THR A 70 -2.02 -3.10 -16.68
N VAL A 71 -1.13 -2.15 -16.39
CA VAL A 71 -1.26 -1.22 -15.25
C VAL A 71 -1.76 0.13 -15.77
N THR A 72 -2.83 0.63 -15.16
CA THR A 72 -3.36 1.97 -15.40
C THR A 72 -3.37 2.74 -14.09
N TYR A 73 -2.94 4.00 -14.09
CA TYR A 73 -3.02 4.85 -12.90
C TYR A 73 -3.44 6.28 -13.22
N TYR A 74 -4.17 6.90 -12.29
CA TYR A 74 -4.68 8.26 -12.42
C TYR A 74 -5.00 8.85 -11.04
N PRO A 75 -4.97 10.19 -10.87
CA PRO A 75 -5.43 10.81 -9.63
C PRO A 75 -6.84 10.34 -9.25
N SER A 76 -7.07 9.97 -7.99
CA SER A 76 -8.33 9.35 -7.53
C SER A 76 -9.58 10.24 -7.70
N ASN A 77 -9.41 11.53 -7.96
CA ASN A 77 -10.48 12.49 -8.25
C ASN A 77 -10.74 12.69 -9.75
N THR A 78 -10.01 12.00 -10.62
CA THR A 78 -10.20 12.01 -12.08
C THR A 78 -10.72 10.66 -12.57
N SER A 79 -10.95 10.56 -13.88
CA SER A 79 -11.35 9.33 -14.56
C SER A 79 -10.13 8.61 -15.13
N ALA A 80 -10.27 7.30 -15.35
CA ALA A 80 -9.30 6.49 -16.09
C ALA A 80 -9.24 6.82 -17.59
N THR A 81 -10.21 7.59 -18.10
CA THR A 81 -10.23 8.05 -19.49
C THR A 81 -8.98 8.90 -19.77
N ASP A 82 -8.17 8.47 -20.73
CA ASP A 82 -6.88 9.05 -21.11
C ASP A 82 -5.72 8.84 -20.13
N ALA A 83 -5.88 7.97 -19.13
CA ALA A 83 -4.80 7.60 -18.23
C ALA A 83 -3.69 6.80 -18.97
N PRO A 84 -2.41 6.97 -18.60
CA PRO A 84 -1.33 6.15 -19.12
C PRO A 84 -1.61 4.66 -18.88
N MET A 85 -1.57 3.87 -19.94
CA MET A 85 -1.59 2.41 -19.87
C MET A 85 -0.17 1.90 -20.06
N MET A 86 0.34 1.20 -19.06
CA MET A 86 1.69 0.66 -19.07
C MET A 86 1.61 -0.87 -19.11
N PRO A 87 2.15 -1.52 -20.16
CA PRO A 87 2.30 -2.97 -20.15
C PRO A 87 3.35 -3.34 -19.10
N ALA A 88 3.02 -4.27 -18.23
CA ALA A 88 3.93 -4.88 -17.27
C ALA A 88 4.15 -6.34 -17.71
N THR A 89 5.35 -6.61 -18.24
CA THR A 89 5.70 -7.88 -18.90
C THR A 89 6.61 -8.78 -18.06
N GLU A 90 7.01 -8.35 -16.87
CA GLU A 90 7.80 -9.21 -15.99
C GLU A 90 6.87 -10.20 -15.27
N SER A 91 6.93 -11.45 -15.74
CA SER A 91 6.53 -12.62 -14.96
C SER A 91 7.13 -12.51 -13.55
N GLY A 92 6.32 -12.09 -12.58
CA GLY A 92 6.83 -11.74 -11.25
C GLY A 92 6.21 -10.53 -10.54
N VAL A 93 5.03 -10.06 -10.96
CA VAL A 93 3.98 -9.41 -10.14
C VAL A 93 4.32 -8.14 -9.34
N ALA A 94 5.19 -7.28 -9.84
CA ALA A 94 5.37 -5.94 -9.25
C ALA A 94 5.67 -4.87 -10.30
N PHE A 95 5.34 -3.61 -10.01
CA PHE A 95 5.54 -2.49 -10.91
C PHE A 95 5.80 -1.20 -10.13
N GLU A 96 6.82 -0.44 -10.52
CA GLU A 96 7.13 0.88 -9.97
C GLU A 96 6.57 1.98 -10.89
N ILE A 97 5.73 2.83 -10.33
CA ILE A 97 5.14 3.99 -11.00
C ILE A 97 5.89 5.23 -10.51
N THR A 98 6.54 5.94 -11.42
CA THR A 98 7.30 7.18 -11.16
C THR A 98 6.52 8.42 -11.56
N ASP A 99 7.13 9.60 -11.33
CA ASP A 99 6.64 10.91 -11.75
C ASP A 99 5.23 11.25 -11.21
N LEU A 100 4.91 10.70 -10.03
CA LEU A 100 3.68 10.99 -9.31
C LEU A 100 3.78 12.34 -8.58
N ASP A 101 2.65 13.02 -8.49
CA ASP A 101 2.49 14.23 -7.69
C ASP A 101 2.27 13.84 -6.23
N SER A 102 3.19 14.23 -5.35
CA SER A 102 3.13 13.93 -3.92
C SER A 102 1.89 14.51 -3.23
N THR A 103 1.20 15.46 -3.87
CA THR A 103 0.00 16.11 -3.34
C THR A 103 -1.30 15.37 -3.70
N LYS A 104 -1.22 14.23 -4.38
CA LYS A 104 -2.39 13.48 -4.88
C LYS A 104 -2.46 12.05 -4.36
N GLU A 105 -3.68 11.58 -4.14
CA GLU A 105 -3.98 10.14 -4.06
C GLU A 105 -4.25 9.63 -5.48
N TYR A 106 -3.73 8.45 -5.80
CA TYR A 106 -3.89 7.82 -7.11
C TYR A 106 -4.69 6.54 -6.98
N THR A 107 -5.47 6.22 -8.00
CA THR A 107 -6.07 4.91 -8.21
C THR A 107 -5.17 4.13 -9.17
N PHE A 108 -4.80 2.91 -8.78
CA PHE A 108 -4.03 1.96 -9.58
C PHE A 108 -4.94 0.78 -9.93
N GLU A 109 -4.96 0.43 -11.20
CA GLU A 109 -5.76 -0.66 -11.74
C GLU A 109 -4.83 -1.64 -12.46
N VAL A 110 -5.00 -2.95 -12.20
CA VAL A 110 -4.25 -4.02 -12.87
C VAL A 110 -5.21 -4.97 -13.55
N VAL A 111 -4.92 -5.31 -14.80
CA VAL A 111 -5.70 -6.24 -15.65
C VAL A 111 -4.77 -7.33 -16.16
N THR A 112 -5.23 -8.58 -16.16
CA THR A 112 -4.56 -9.71 -16.82
C THR A 112 -4.98 -9.75 -18.28
N ASN A 113 -4.05 -9.92 -19.22
CA ASN A 113 -4.35 -10.05 -20.63
C ASN A 113 -3.88 -11.41 -21.17
N TYR A 114 -4.70 -12.04 -22.00
CA TYR A 114 -4.34 -13.26 -22.72
C TYR A 114 -3.96 -12.98 -24.18
N ASP A 115 -3.19 -13.90 -24.77
CA ASP A 115 -2.73 -13.83 -26.17
C ASP A 115 -3.88 -13.94 -27.20
N ASN A 116 -5.04 -14.46 -26.76
CA ASN A 116 -6.27 -14.49 -27.57
C ASN A 116 -6.99 -13.14 -27.65
N GLY A 117 -6.50 -12.10 -26.95
CA GLY A 117 -7.09 -10.76 -26.92
C GLY A 117 -8.10 -10.52 -25.79
N GLU A 118 -8.40 -11.51 -24.94
CA GLU A 118 -9.26 -11.34 -23.77
C GLU A 118 -8.53 -10.69 -22.60
N SER A 119 -9.26 -9.89 -21.83
CA SER A 119 -8.77 -9.18 -20.64
C SER A 119 -9.67 -9.44 -19.44
N SER A 120 -9.07 -9.52 -18.26
CA SER A 120 -9.82 -9.74 -17.02
C SER A 120 -10.61 -8.51 -16.60
N SER A 121 -11.42 -8.68 -15.55
CA SER A 121 -11.84 -7.54 -14.72
C SER A 121 -10.63 -6.86 -14.05
N LYS A 122 -10.83 -5.65 -13.53
CA LYS A 122 -9.77 -4.86 -12.88
C LYS A 122 -9.59 -5.24 -11.42
N SER A 123 -8.33 -5.32 -10.99
CA SER A 123 -7.94 -5.25 -9.57
C SER A 123 -7.57 -3.82 -9.24
N THR A 124 -8.05 -3.26 -8.12
CA THR A 124 -7.92 -1.82 -7.82
C THR A 124 -7.40 -1.57 -6.41
N ILE A 125 -6.48 -0.62 -6.28
CA ILE A 125 -6.03 -0.04 -5.01
C ILE A 125 -5.87 1.48 -5.16
N LYS A 126 -6.21 2.25 -4.14
CA LYS A 126 -5.83 3.67 -4.07
C LYS A 126 -4.62 3.83 -3.18
N TRP A 127 -3.66 4.63 -3.59
CA TRP A 127 -2.44 4.88 -2.85
C TRP A 127 -1.91 6.28 -3.08
N ALA A 128 -1.28 6.87 -2.06
CA ALA A 128 -0.61 8.16 -2.20
C ALA A 128 0.91 8.00 -1.99
N PRO A 129 1.76 8.66 -2.80
CA PRO A 129 3.19 8.74 -2.54
C PRO A 129 3.48 9.32 -1.15
N ALA A 130 4.69 9.10 -0.64
CA ALA A 130 5.07 9.58 0.67
C ALA A 130 6.55 9.93 0.73
N MET A 131 6.87 10.98 1.48
CA MET A 131 8.26 11.36 1.69
C MET A 131 9.03 10.26 2.39
N ARG A 132 10.30 10.11 2.00
CA ARG A 132 11.23 9.14 2.57
C ARG A 132 12.36 9.90 3.25
N PHE A 133 12.45 9.75 4.57
CA PHE A 133 13.55 10.32 5.35
C PHE A 133 14.47 9.21 5.82
N THR A 134 15.71 9.22 5.33
CA THR A 134 16.80 8.35 5.78
C THR A 134 17.91 9.14 6.47
N GLN A 135 17.87 10.47 6.34
CA GLN A 135 18.85 11.39 6.91
C GLN A 135 18.20 12.69 7.38
N VAL A 136 18.83 13.35 8.35
CA VAL A 136 18.61 14.74 8.75
C VAL A 136 19.96 15.45 8.70
N ALA A 137 20.03 16.58 7.99
CA ALA A 137 21.28 17.33 7.76
C ALA A 137 22.45 16.42 7.33
N ALA A 138 22.22 15.59 6.30
CA ALA A 138 23.16 14.60 5.74
C ALA A 138 23.62 13.46 6.68
N ASN A 139 23.06 13.34 7.88
CA ASN A 139 23.37 12.29 8.83
C ASN A 139 22.21 11.30 8.94
N THR A 140 22.51 10.00 9.07
CA THR A 140 21.50 8.99 9.38
C THR A 140 20.68 9.39 10.61
N ILE A 141 19.37 9.16 10.55
CA ILE A 141 18.46 9.51 11.64
C ILE A 141 18.67 8.56 12.82
N LYS A 142 19.01 9.12 13.98
CA LYS A 142 19.31 8.38 15.19
C LYS A 142 18.51 8.94 16.36
N LEU A 143 17.80 8.07 17.06
CA LEU A 143 17.26 8.38 18.38
C LEU A 143 18.24 7.86 19.42
N TYR A 144 18.77 8.74 20.25
CA TYR A 144 19.81 8.38 21.21
C TYR A 144 19.22 7.82 22.49
N ALA A 145 19.96 6.90 23.10
CA ALA A 145 19.61 6.28 24.37
C ALA A 145 19.47 7.33 25.48
N SER A 146 18.59 7.08 26.45
CA SER A 146 18.23 8.05 27.50
C SER A 146 19.40 8.51 28.38
N ASN A 147 20.50 7.76 28.40
CA ASN A 147 21.72 8.06 29.15
C ASN A 147 22.75 8.87 28.34
N VAL A 148 22.51 9.14 27.06
CA VAL A 148 23.42 9.91 26.21
C VAL A 148 23.10 11.40 26.35
N SER A 149 23.95 12.12 27.09
CA SER A 149 23.79 13.56 27.29
C SER A 149 24.04 14.35 26.00
N GLY A 150 23.27 15.42 25.78
CA GLY A 150 23.48 16.32 24.64
C GLY A 150 23.11 15.71 23.30
N GLN A 151 22.32 14.63 23.29
CA GLN A 151 21.74 14.04 22.10
C GLN A 151 20.22 13.88 22.30
N GLY A 152 19.47 13.92 21.20
CA GLY A 152 18.02 13.84 21.24
C GLY A 152 17.50 12.39 21.24
N SER A 153 16.54 12.12 22.11
CA SER A 153 15.81 10.85 22.17
C SER A 153 14.39 10.96 21.59
N GLY A 154 13.96 12.18 21.29
CA GLY A 154 12.65 12.49 20.74
C GLY A 154 12.63 12.62 19.24
N LEU A 155 11.45 12.40 18.67
CA LEU A 155 11.19 12.53 17.24
C LEU A 155 9.96 13.40 17.00
N LYS A 156 10.13 14.43 16.19
CA LYS A 156 9.05 15.03 15.41
C LYS A 156 9.14 14.49 13.98
N LEU A 157 8.07 13.87 13.49
CA LEU A 157 8.06 13.06 12.27
C LEU A 157 8.37 13.88 11.02
N ALA A 158 7.85 15.10 10.97
CA ALA A 158 8.10 16.04 9.90
C ALA A 158 7.77 17.45 10.40
N GLU A 159 8.55 18.42 9.96
CA GLU A 159 8.23 19.83 10.06
C GLU A 159 8.72 20.50 8.78
N TYR A 160 7.93 21.44 8.26
CA TYR A 160 8.32 22.21 7.10
C TYR A 160 9.42 23.20 7.47
N ASP A 161 10.54 23.15 6.76
CA ASP A 161 11.65 24.08 6.90
C ASP A 161 11.59 25.13 5.79
N ASP A 162 11.20 26.35 6.14
CA ASP A 162 11.11 27.48 5.21
C ASP A 162 12.46 27.81 4.52
N THR A 163 13.58 27.46 5.16
CA THR A 163 14.93 27.74 4.64
C THR A 163 15.25 26.86 3.43
N PHE A 164 14.83 25.61 3.50
CA PHE A 164 15.10 24.60 2.46
C PHE A 164 13.87 24.29 1.60
N ASN A 165 12.70 24.86 1.93
CA ASN A 165 11.43 24.63 1.25
C ASN A 165 11.08 23.13 1.17
N GLU A 166 11.34 22.40 2.26
CA GLU A 166 11.12 20.97 2.34
C GLU A 166 10.71 20.55 3.77
N TYR A 167 9.98 19.44 3.87
CA TYR A 167 9.75 18.82 5.17
C TYR A 167 10.97 18.02 5.60
N SER A 168 11.28 18.07 6.90
CA SER A 168 12.35 17.27 7.50
C SER A 168 11.96 16.83 8.92
N PRO A 169 12.31 15.60 9.35
CA PRO A 169 12.12 15.20 10.73
C PRO A 169 13.06 15.97 11.66
N LYS A 170 12.67 16.15 12.92
CA LYS A 170 13.52 16.72 13.96
C LYS A 170 13.82 15.72 15.06
N ILE A 171 15.10 15.67 15.43
CA ILE A 171 15.57 14.92 16.59
C ILE A 171 15.62 15.90 17.76
N LEU A 172 14.81 15.62 18.77
CA LEU A 172 14.51 16.56 19.84
C LEU A 172 15.09 16.11 21.18
N PHE A 173 15.54 17.08 21.97
CA PHE A 173 16.02 16.87 23.33
C PHE A 173 14.86 16.69 24.31
N VAL A 174 15.15 16.13 25.48
CA VAL A 174 14.13 15.92 26.55
C VAL A 174 13.49 17.24 26.99
N GLY A 175 14.22 18.36 26.89
CA GLY A 175 13.67 19.69 27.18
C GLY A 175 12.58 20.16 26.19
N GLU A 176 12.46 19.50 25.04
CA GLU A 176 11.52 19.82 23.95
C GLU A 176 10.37 18.80 23.88
N ILE A 177 10.11 18.06 24.98
CA ILE A 177 9.15 16.94 25.00
C ILE A 177 7.73 17.31 24.56
N ALA A 178 7.35 18.59 24.70
CA ALA A 178 6.07 19.11 24.21
C ALA A 178 5.86 18.86 22.70
N ASP A 179 6.94 18.94 21.93
CA ASP A 179 6.94 18.83 20.47
C ASP A 179 7.19 17.40 19.95
N TRP A 180 7.40 16.44 20.85
CA TRP A 180 7.66 15.06 20.46
C TRP A 180 6.38 14.39 19.97
N ASN A 181 6.44 13.78 18.79
CA ASN A 181 5.45 12.80 18.36
C ASN A 181 5.72 11.44 19.00
N LEU A 182 6.98 11.01 18.93
CA LEU A 182 7.47 9.72 19.40
C LEU A 182 8.79 9.92 20.15
N GLY A 183 9.24 8.87 20.84
CA GLY A 183 10.59 8.87 21.39
C GLY A 183 11.12 7.49 21.71
N LEU A 184 12.40 7.46 22.02
CA LEU A 184 13.13 6.31 22.54
C LEU A 184 13.36 6.50 24.04
N ASN A 185 13.03 5.48 24.84
CA ASN A 185 13.40 5.42 26.26
C ASN A 185 14.18 4.14 26.51
N THR A 186 15.38 4.28 27.09
CA THR A 186 16.26 3.14 27.41
C THR A 186 16.57 3.00 28.89
N LYS A 187 15.71 3.54 29.75
CA LYS A 187 15.83 3.37 31.20
C LYS A 187 15.52 1.93 31.59
N ASP A 188 15.96 1.53 32.78
CA ASP A 188 15.68 0.23 33.38
C ASP A 188 16.07 -0.99 32.52
N SER A 189 17.13 -0.84 31.72
CA SER A 189 17.60 -1.88 30.79
C SER A 189 16.55 -2.31 29.75
N LYS A 190 15.60 -1.43 29.44
CA LYS A 190 14.60 -1.64 28.39
C LYS A 190 14.97 -0.86 27.14
N VAL A 191 14.39 -1.24 26.00
CA VAL A 191 14.42 -0.44 24.77
C VAL A 191 12.97 -0.18 24.39
N LYS A 192 12.44 0.96 24.82
CA LYS A 192 11.03 1.34 24.61
C LYS A 192 10.92 2.40 23.51
N PHE A 193 10.03 2.18 22.56
CA PHE A 193 9.73 3.14 21.49
C PHE A 193 8.23 3.29 21.31
N GLY A 194 7.76 4.53 21.17
CA GLY A 194 6.34 4.80 20.92
C GLY A 194 5.95 6.22 21.26
N SER A 195 4.69 6.40 21.63
CA SER A 195 4.05 7.68 21.95
C SER A 195 4.80 8.44 23.02
N ALA A 196 5.18 9.68 22.72
CA ALA A 196 5.99 10.51 23.61
C ALA A 196 5.36 10.70 25.00
N SER A 197 4.03 10.83 25.06
CA SER A 197 3.25 11.02 26.28
C SER A 197 3.31 9.88 27.29
N LEU A 198 3.71 8.68 26.85
CA LEU A 198 3.74 7.47 27.66
C LEU A 198 5.17 7.00 27.99
N LEU A 199 6.18 7.71 27.51
CA LEU A 199 7.58 7.38 27.83
C LEU A 199 7.93 7.85 29.24
N ASP A 200 8.84 7.13 29.88
CA ASP A 200 9.34 7.50 31.22
C ASP A 200 10.37 8.63 31.14
N TYR A 201 9.94 9.81 30.72
CA TYR A 201 10.69 11.06 30.82
C TYR A 201 9.96 12.04 31.73
N VAL A 202 10.72 12.87 32.44
CA VAL A 202 10.13 13.98 33.20
C VAL A 202 9.45 14.91 32.19
N GLY A 203 8.16 15.17 32.39
CA GLY A 203 7.37 15.99 31.48
C GLY A 203 6.72 15.24 30.31
N ALA A 204 6.81 13.91 30.23
CA ALA A 204 6.16 13.17 29.14
C ALA A 204 4.66 13.49 29.00
N SER A 205 3.94 13.65 30.11
CA SER A 205 2.53 14.05 30.11
C SER A 205 2.24 15.42 29.46
N THR A 206 3.26 16.23 29.17
CA THR A 206 3.13 17.52 28.48
C THR A 206 3.42 17.43 26.97
N ALA A 207 3.68 16.23 26.43
CA ALA A 207 3.85 15.99 25.00
C ALA A 207 2.52 16.20 24.26
N THR A 208 2.24 17.45 23.87
CA THR A 208 0.97 17.82 23.21
C THR A 208 0.86 17.26 21.81
N GLN A 209 2.00 17.00 21.16
CA GLN A 209 2.07 16.46 19.80
C GLN A 209 2.19 14.92 19.77
N SER A 210 2.02 14.24 20.91
CA SER A 210 2.22 12.79 21.02
C SER A 210 1.35 12.01 20.03
N ALA A 211 1.96 11.12 19.28
CA ALA A 211 1.30 10.35 18.22
C ALA A 211 0.65 9.07 18.76
N ASP A 212 -0.37 8.59 18.04
CA ASP A 212 -0.85 7.23 18.20
C ASP A 212 0.00 6.28 17.35
N VAL A 213 0.22 5.07 17.84
CA VAL A 213 0.95 4.00 17.13
C VAL A 213 0.07 2.77 16.95
N SER A 214 0.35 1.99 15.91
CA SER A 214 -0.16 0.63 15.76
C SER A 214 0.77 -0.37 16.45
N ILE A 215 0.44 -1.66 16.39
CA ILE A 215 1.43 -2.72 16.68
C ILE A 215 2.68 -2.58 15.80
N ALA A 216 3.84 -2.99 16.33
CA ALA A 216 5.07 -3.13 15.57
C ALA A 216 5.02 -4.38 14.68
N VAL A 217 5.38 -4.24 13.41
CA VAL A 217 5.37 -5.33 12.42
C VAL A 217 6.81 -5.62 11.97
N PRO A 218 7.27 -6.89 11.96
CA PRO A 218 8.59 -7.23 11.44
C PRO A 218 8.77 -6.79 9.98
N ALA A 219 9.90 -6.17 9.66
CA ALA A 219 10.24 -5.76 8.31
C ALA A 219 11.75 -5.59 8.17
N THR A 220 12.30 -5.79 6.96
CA THR A 220 13.72 -5.58 6.66
C THR A 220 14.03 -4.18 6.15
N SER A 221 13.05 -3.51 5.55
CA SER A 221 13.11 -2.13 5.09
C SER A 221 11.70 -1.53 4.96
N LEU A 222 11.59 -0.21 4.75
CA LEU A 222 10.31 0.42 4.41
C LEU A 222 9.77 -0.01 3.04
N ASN A 223 10.66 -0.40 2.12
CA ASN A 223 10.29 -0.83 0.77
C ASN A 223 9.63 -2.22 0.77
N ASP A 224 9.81 -3.01 1.84
CA ASP A 224 9.22 -4.34 1.97
C ASP A 224 7.82 -4.30 2.62
N VAL A 225 7.37 -3.14 3.09
CA VAL A 225 6.10 -2.98 3.82
C VAL A 225 4.98 -2.55 2.88
N PHE A 226 4.40 -3.56 2.25
CA PHE A 226 3.22 -3.45 1.40
C PHE A 226 1.92 -3.54 2.21
N ASP A 227 0.94 -2.71 1.88
CA ASP A 227 -0.41 -2.79 2.45
C ASP A 227 -1.47 -2.93 1.35
N SER A 228 -2.53 -3.69 1.64
CA SER A 228 -3.73 -3.86 0.80
C SER A 228 -4.97 -3.17 1.38
N GLN A 229 -4.87 -2.57 2.55
CA GLN A 229 -6.01 -2.01 3.29
C GLN A 229 -5.76 -0.57 3.68
N LYS A 230 -6.85 0.17 3.87
CA LYS A 230 -6.80 1.52 4.44
C LYS A 230 -6.06 1.49 5.77
N LEU A 231 -5.10 2.39 5.94
CA LEU A 231 -4.39 2.48 7.21
C LEU A 231 -5.32 2.92 8.34
N ASP A 232 -6.31 3.76 8.08
CA ASP A 232 -7.28 4.21 9.09
C ASP A 232 -8.10 3.07 9.72
N ASN A 233 -8.13 1.90 9.09
CA ASN A 233 -8.71 0.67 9.64
C ASN A 233 -7.78 -0.06 10.62
N LYS A 234 -6.49 0.33 10.72
CA LYS A 234 -5.59 -0.22 11.74
C LYS A 234 -5.97 0.37 13.11
N ASN A 235 -5.72 -0.41 14.16
CA ASN A 235 -5.89 0.08 15.52
C ASN A 235 -4.72 1.00 15.87
N PHE A 236 -5.05 2.25 16.20
CA PHE A 236 -4.12 3.27 16.65
C PHE A 236 -4.51 3.74 18.05
N SER A 237 -3.54 3.76 18.94
CA SER A 237 -3.66 4.35 20.27
C SER A 237 -2.31 4.88 20.72
N GLN A 238 -2.30 5.77 21.71
CA GLN A 238 -1.06 6.04 22.42
C GLN A 238 -0.57 4.75 23.08
N ASP A 239 0.63 4.31 22.71
CA ASP A 239 1.23 3.07 23.22
C ASP A 239 2.77 3.11 23.11
N VAL A 240 3.42 2.19 23.81
CA VAL A 240 4.87 2.01 23.82
C VAL A 240 5.23 0.56 23.59
N HIS A 241 6.04 0.30 22.57
CA HIS A 241 6.58 -1.03 22.30
C HIS A 241 7.87 -1.26 23.10
N ASP A 242 7.90 -2.33 23.89
CA ASP A 242 9.15 -2.87 24.46
C ASP A 242 9.85 -3.74 23.42
N LEU A 243 10.93 -3.22 22.84
CA LEU A 243 11.74 -3.85 21.81
C LEU A 243 12.94 -4.64 22.37
N THR A 244 13.06 -4.76 23.70
CA THR A 244 14.25 -5.33 24.37
C THR A 244 14.59 -6.73 23.88
N ASN A 245 13.57 -7.55 23.62
CA ASN A 245 13.73 -8.94 23.19
C ASN A 245 13.40 -9.16 21.70
N THR A 246 13.20 -8.07 20.95
CA THR A 246 12.85 -8.15 19.53
C THR A 246 14.13 -8.27 18.72
N THR A 247 14.27 -9.38 17.99
CA THR A 247 15.52 -9.77 17.31
C THR A 247 15.57 -9.37 15.83
N SER A 248 14.50 -8.76 15.31
CA SER A 248 14.40 -8.28 13.94
C SER A 248 14.04 -6.81 13.90
N SER A 249 14.36 -6.16 12.79
CA SER A 249 13.88 -4.80 12.50
C SER A 249 12.35 -4.79 12.41
N VAL A 250 11.75 -3.65 12.74
CA VAL A 250 10.30 -3.48 12.76
C VAL A 250 9.89 -2.17 12.10
N VAL A 251 8.66 -2.14 11.59
CA VAL A 251 7.95 -0.92 11.22
C VAL A 251 6.78 -0.71 12.19
N VAL A 252 6.67 0.52 12.68
CA VAL A 252 5.52 1.00 13.44
C VAL A 252 4.74 1.95 12.55
N TYR A 253 3.43 1.72 12.39
CA TYR A 253 2.56 2.69 11.74
C TYR A 253 2.19 3.74 12.76
N VAL A 254 2.16 5.00 12.33
CA VAL A 254 1.98 6.14 13.21
C VAL A 254 0.89 7.02 12.65
N ARG A 255 0.09 7.57 13.55
CA ARG A 255 -0.96 8.53 13.26
C ARG A 255 -0.77 9.76 14.14
N THR A 256 -0.59 10.93 13.51
CA THR A 256 -0.59 12.23 14.20
C THR A 256 -1.88 12.98 13.89
N THR A 257 -2.34 13.79 14.84
CA THR A 257 -3.42 14.75 14.61
C THR A 257 -2.84 16.14 14.73
N GLU A 258 -2.88 16.87 13.62
CA GLU A 258 -2.45 18.26 13.51
C GLU A 258 -3.66 19.15 13.20
N ASN A 259 -3.44 20.45 13.06
CA ASN A 259 -4.52 21.43 12.88
C ASN A 259 -5.28 21.25 11.55
N ASP A 260 -4.60 20.76 10.51
CA ASP A 260 -5.13 20.48 9.18
C ASP A 260 -5.68 19.05 9.03
N GLY A 261 -5.46 18.18 10.03
CA GLY A 261 -6.12 16.89 10.16
C GLY A 261 -5.18 15.77 10.56
N VAL A 262 -5.50 14.56 10.08
CA VAL A 262 -4.77 13.35 10.46
C VAL A 262 -3.72 13.02 9.42
N HIS A 263 -2.47 12.86 9.86
CA HIS A 263 -1.35 12.41 9.05
C HIS A 263 -0.93 11.00 9.43
N TYR A 264 -0.29 10.31 8.47
CA TYR A 264 0.15 8.94 8.65
C TYR A 264 1.64 8.83 8.34
N ALA A 265 2.32 7.98 9.10
CA ALA A 265 3.71 7.65 8.89
C ALA A 265 3.97 6.16 9.07
N LYS A 266 5.09 5.70 8.54
CA LYS A 266 5.71 4.42 8.88
C LYS A 266 7.10 4.75 9.43
N VAL A 267 7.40 4.32 10.65
CA VAL A 267 8.74 4.45 11.23
C VAL A 267 9.39 3.09 11.27
N PHE A 268 10.44 2.92 10.47
CA PHE A 268 11.28 1.73 10.50
C PHE A 268 12.34 1.91 11.57
N LEU A 269 12.42 0.94 12.48
CA LEU A 269 13.45 0.83 13.49
C LEU A 269 14.40 -0.29 13.07
N LYS A 270 15.67 0.05 12.95
CA LYS A 270 16.68 -0.90 12.50
C LYS A 270 17.26 -1.68 13.67
N ASN A 271 17.13 -3.00 13.59
CA ASN A 271 17.86 -3.93 14.41
C ASN A 271 19.14 -4.37 13.66
N VAL A 272 20.27 -4.40 14.38
CA VAL A 272 21.55 -4.86 13.85
C VAL A 272 22.06 -6.00 14.74
N ASN A 273 22.26 -7.18 14.14
CA ASN A 273 22.76 -8.36 14.84
C ASN A 273 21.95 -8.76 16.09
N GLY A 274 20.62 -8.63 16.01
CA GLY A 274 19.71 -8.99 17.11
C GLY A 274 19.49 -7.91 18.15
N SER A 275 20.10 -6.72 18.03
CA SER A 275 19.93 -5.59 18.95
C SER A 275 19.45 -4.33 18.24
N PHE A 276 18.49 -3.61 18.84
CA PHE A 276 18.13 -2.26 18.43
C PHE A 276 19.13 -1.21 18.90
N LEU A 277 19.72 -1.42 20.09
CA LEU A 277 20.66 -0.48 20.65
C LEU A 277 22.04 -0.69 20.03
N GLN A 278 22.48 0.31 19.28
CA GLN A 278 23.71 0.34 18.49
C GLN A 278 24.69 1.36 19.07
N GLY A 279 25.96 1.29 18.65
CA GLY A 279 27.01 2.24 19.06
C GLY A 279 27.72 1.86 20.36
N ALA A 280 28.78 2.60 20.67
CA ALA A 280 29.55 2.42 21.91
C ALA A 280 28.84 3.03 23.12
N ALA A 281 29.26 2.64 24.33
CA ALA A 281 28.79 3.26 25.57
C ALA A 281 28.99 4.79 25.53
N GLY A 282 27.96 5.55 25.90
CA GLY A 282 27.97 7.02 25.83
C GLY A 282 27.61 7.59 24.45
N SER A 283 27.39 6.76 23.43
CA SER A 283 26.90 7.18 22.11
C SER A 283 25.89 6.18 21.55
N GLN A 284 25.09 5.56 22.43
CA GLN A 284 24.16 4.51 22.05
C GLN A 284 22.91 5.10 21.39
N TYR A 285 22.39 4.43 20.35
CA TYR A 285 21.24 4.92 19.59
C TYR A 285 20.45 3.78 18.95
N VAL A 286 19.26 4.11 18.45
CA VAL A 286 18.50 3.32 17.47
C VAL A 286 18.47 4.09 16.15
N GLU A 287 18.93 3.46 15.06
CA GLU A 287 18.81 4.01 13.71
C GLU A 287 17.36 3.84 13.22
N ILE A 288 16.81 4.90 12.64
CA ILE A 288 15.45 4.88 12.10
C ILE A 288 15.38 5.40 10.66
N GLN A 289 14.30 5.06 9.98
CA GLN A 289 13.88 5.67 8.71
C GLN A 289 12.39 5.96 8.78
N ILE A 290 11.95 6.97 8.03
CA ILE A 290 10.57 7.46 8.10
C ILE A 290 9.97 7.48 6.70
N SER A 291 8.74 6.98 6.61
CA SER A 291 7.80 7.27 5.55
C SER A 291 6.81 8.29 6.10
N TYR A 292 6.62 9.44 5.47
CA TYR A 292 5.64 10.43 5.93
C TYR A 292 4.70 10.91 4.82
N GLN A 293 3.40 10.93 5.11
CA GLN A 293 2.41 11.54 4.23
C GLN A 293 2.15 12.98 4.63
N VAL A 294 2.60 13.88 3.77
CA VAL A 294 2.50 15.33 4.00
C VAL A 294 1.04 15.80 4.04
N ASN A 295 0.19 15.23 3.20
CA ASN A 295 -1.20 15.65 3.14
C ASN A 295 -2.05 14.98 4.22
N ALA A 296 -2.78 15.80 4.97
CA ALA A 296 -3.80 15.34 5.90
C ALA A 296 -4.90 14.53 5.18
N GLY A 297 -5.42 13.51 5.84
CA GLY A 297 -6.57 12.72 5.36
C GLY A 297 -6.27 11.77 4.20
N PHE A 298 -5.00 11.63 3.81
CA PHE A 298 -4.53 10.66 2.82
C PHE A 298 -3.83 9.51 3.56
N PRO A 299 -4.53 8.49 4.09
CA PRO A 299 -3.86 7.25 4.48
C PRO A 299 -3.14 6.65 3.26
N TYR A 300 -1.99 6.02 3.50
CA TYR A 300 -1.15 5.39 2.48
C TYR A 300 -1.96 4.58 1.48
N ALA A 301 -2.98 3.85 1.94
CA ALA A 301 -3.94 3.15 1.10
C ALA A 301 -5.38 3.64 1.30
N LYS A 302 -6.18 3.58 0.23
CA LYS A 302 -7.65 3.42 0.30
C LYS A 302 -8.18 2.31 -0.59
N LYS A 303 -9.18 1.59 -0.10
CA LYS A 303 -10.10 0.78 -0.92
C LYS A 303 -11.29 1.61 -1.35
#